data_AF-A0A8J5GVI3-F1
#
_entry.id   AF-A0A8J5GVI3-F1
#
_cell.length_a   1.000
_cell.length_b   1.000
_cell.length_c   1.000
_cell.angle_alpha   90.00
_cell.angle_beta   90.00
_cell.angle_gamma   90.00
#
_symmetry.space_group_name_H-M   'P 1'
#
loop_
_entity.id
_entity.type
_entity.pdbx_description
1 polymer ?
#
loop_
_entity_poly.entity_id
_entity_poly.type
_entity_poly.pdbx_seq_one_letter_code
_entity_poly.pdbx_strand_id
1 'polypeptide(L)'
;MYDGRMMVNTLTLTGHNVVLEIQATIPSTPEKPSKKPMWKGVVVAYLVVAICYFPVAILGYWTFGNAVDDNILMTLQKPTWLIAAANMFVVIHVIGSYQIYAMGVFDMLETLLVTTFRLPPGITLRLVARSLYVAFTMFVAIAVPFFGGLLGFFGGFAFAPTTYYIPCIMWLTVYKPKRFSLSWTANWICIVLGVLLTVLAPIGGLRSIILSAESYQFFS
;
A
#
# COMPACT_ATOMS: atom_id res chain seq x y z
N MET A 1 15.92 -13.92 21.73
CA MET A 1 15.14 -12.81 22.32
C MET A 1 14.96 -11.78 21.22
N TYR A 2 13.81 -11.78 20.53
CA TYR A 2 13.56 -10.88 19.41
C TYR A 2 13.47 -9.45 19.95
N ASP A 3 14.45 -8.62 19.58
CA ASP A 3 14.55 -7.23 20.03
C ASP A 3 13.34 -6.48 19.47
N GLY A 4 12.36 -6.14 20.32
CA GLY A 4 11.15 -5.37 19.96
C GLY A 4 11.48 -4.02 19.29
N ARG A 5 12.76 -3.63 19.34
CA ARG A 5 13.37 -2.55 18.58
C ARG A 5 13.26 -2.67 17.06
N MET A 6 13.12 -3.90 16.54
CA MET A 6 13.19 -4.24 15.13
C MET A 6 11.83 -4.15 14.43
N MET A 7 10.74 -4.54 15.11
CA MET A 7 9.40 -4.44 14.54
C MET A 7 9.00 -2.99 14.29
N VAL A 8 9.25 -2.13 15.27
CA VAL A 8 8.65 -0.78 15.28
C VAL A 8 9.21 0.14 14.19
N ASN A 9 10.51 0.10 13.90
CA ASN A 9 11.10 0.95 12.86
C ASN A 9 10.76 0.52 11.43
N THR A 10 10.35 -0.74 11.26
CA THR A 10 10.18 -1.37 9.95
C THR A 10 8.74 -1.23 9.43
N LEU A 11 7.80 -0.87 10.31
CA LEU A 11 6.36 -0.77 10.02
C LEU A 11 5.94 0.54 9.32
N THR A 12 6.86 1.48 9.05
CA THR A 12 6.56 2.80 8.45
C THR A 12 6.57 2.83 6.91
N LEU A 13 6.50 1.66 6.26
CA LEU A 13 6.59 1.52 4.80
C LEU A 13 5.28 1.02 4.20
N THR A 14 4.94 1.39 2.97
CA THR A 14 3.86 0.76 2.18
C THR A 14 4.07 -0.74 1.93
N GLY A 15 5.29 -1.23 2.17
CA GLY A 15 5.65 -2.66 2.21
C GLY A 15 5.65 -3.28 3.62
N HIS A 16 5.05 -2.65 4.64
CA HIS A 16 5.00 -3.16 6.01
C HIS A 16 4.46 -4.60 6.11
N ASN A 17 3.60 -5.00 5.16
CA ASN A 17 3.05 -6.35 5.09
C ASN A 17 4.08 -7.39 4.60
N VAL A 18 5.04 -6.99 3.76
CA VAL A 18 6.05 -7.89 3.16
C VAL A 18 7.44 -7.70 3.75
N VAL A 19 7.67 -6.64 4.51
CA VAL A 19 9.01 -6.30 5.01
C VAL A 19 9.54 -7.35 5.99
N LEU A 20 8.67 -7.98 6.77
CA LEU A 20 9.04 -9.08 7.67
C LEU A 20 9.44 -10.33 6.89
N GLU A 21 8.76 -10.61 5.78
CA GLU A 21 9.09 -11.72 4.87
C GLU A 21 10.45 -11.47 4.20
N ILE A 22 10.67 -10.26 3.66
CA ILE A 22 11.97 -9.86 3.10
C ILE A 22 13.05 -9.99 4.17
N GLN A 23 12.80 -9.50 5.38
CA GLN A 23 13.77 -9.58 6.47
C GLN A 23 14.12 -11.01 6.87
N ALA A 24 13.14 -11.91 6.85
CA ALA A 24 13.32 -13.31 7.18
C ALA A 24 14.23 -14.04 6.16
N THR A 25 14.29 -13.56 4.92
CA THR A 25 15.18 -14.12 3.88
C THR A 25 16.62 -13.60 3.93
N ILE A 26 16.90 -12.51 4.66
CA ILE A 26 18.25 -11.97 4.82
C ILE A 26 19.02 -12.81 5.85
N PRO A 27 20.20 -13.37 5.52
CA PRO A 27 21.01 -14.11 6.48
C PRO A 27 21.29 -13.27 7.73
N SER A 28 20.97 -13.82 8.90
CA SER A 28 21.22 -13.16 10.18
C SER A 28 21.82 -14.14 11.18
N THR A 29 22.88 -13.71 11.87
CA THR A 29 23.46 -14.41 13.02
C THR A 29 23.42 -13.49 14.23
N PRO A 30 23.56 -14.02 15.47
CA PRO A 30 23.68 -13.17 16.66
C PRO A 30 24.80 -12.13 16.55
N GLU A 31 25.92 -12.43 15.87
CA GLU A 31 27.00 -11.45 15.65
C GLU A 31 26.76 -10.51 14.45
N LYS A 32 25.94 -10.91 13.47
CA LYS A 32 25.63 -10.14 12.25
C LYS A 32 24.11 -9.96 12.09
N PRO A 33 23.52 -8.94 12.75
CA PRO A 33 22.09 -8.69 12.66
C PRO A 33 21.69 -8.17 11.28
N SER A 34 20.55 -8.63 10.75
CA SER A 34 19.97 -8.19 9.46
C SER A 34 19.54 -6.73 9.43
N LYS A 35 19.54 -6.03 10.58
CA LYS A 35 19.19 -4.61 10.71
C LYS A 35 20.01 -3.70 9.80
N LYS A 36 21.34 -3.89 9.74
CA LYS A 36 22.22 -2.99 8.96
C LYS A 36 21.98 -3.14 7.44
N PRO A 37 21.94 -4.36 6.87
CA PRO A 37 21.52 -4.56 5.49
C PRO A 37 20.11 -4.03 5.20
N MET A 38 19.14 -4.33 6.07
CA MET A 38 17.75 -3.88 5.89
C MET A 38 17.65 -2.35 5.82
N TRP A 39 18.30 -1.64 6.75
CA TRP A 39 18.31 -0.17 6.75
C TRP A 39 18.88 0.41 5.46
N LYS A 40 20.01 -0.14 4.97
CA LYS A 40 20.59 0.29 3.69
C LYS A 40 19.62 0.05 2.52
N GLY A 41 18.98 -1.12 2.48
CA GLY A 41 17.97 -1.45 1.47
C GLY A 41 16.80 -0.47 1.49
N VAL A 42 16.26 -0.17 2.67
CA VAL A 42 15.16 0.79 2.85
C VAL A 42 15.56 2.19 2.39
N VAL A 43 16.74 2.70 2.77
CA VAL A 43 17.21 4.02 2.36
C VAL A 43 17.35 4.13 0.84
N VAL A 44 17.96 3.12 0.20
CA VAL A 44 18.10 3.08 -1.26
C VAL A 44 16.73 3.02 -1.93
N ALA A 45 15.81 2.18 -1.43
CA ALA A 45 14.46 2.09 -1.96
C ALA A 45 13.74 3.44 -1.91
N TYR A 46 13.82 4.17 -0.79
CA TYR A 46 13.21 5.50 -0.66
C TYR A 46 13.81 6.52 -1.61
N LEU A 47 15.13 6.51 -1.80
CA LEU A 47 15.79 7.39 -2.77
C LEU A 47 15.32 7.10 -4.19
N VAL A 48 15.22 5.83 -4.57
CA VAL A 48 14.71 5.44 -5.89
C VAL A 48 13.25 5.88 -6.06
N VAL A 49 12.40 5.63 -5.07
CA VAL A 49 10.99 6.08 -5.10
C VAL A 49 10.91 7.60 -5.27
N ALA A 50 11.69 8.37 -4.50
CA ALA A 50 11.72 9.82 -4.61
C ALA A 50 12.14 10.30 -6.01
N ILE A 51 13.20 9.71 -6.57
CA ILE A 51 13.70 10.03 -7.92
C ILE A 51 12.69 9.66 -9.00
N CYS A 52 11.89 8.62 -8.81
CA CYS A 52 10.85 8.25 -9.76
C CYS A 52 9.59 9.12 -9.63
N TYR A 53 9.15 9.41 -8.40
CA TYR A 53 7.85 10.04 -8.15
C TYR A 53 7.91 11.57 -8.25
N PHE A 54 8.93 12.22 -7.67
CA PHE A 54 8.97 13.68 -7.63
C PHE A 54 9.08 14.32 -9.02
N PRO A 55 9.96 13.87 -9.92
CA PRO A 55 10.03 14.44 -11.26
C PRO A 55 8.72 14.28 -12.04
N VAL A 56 8.08 13.11 -11.95
CA VAL A 56 6.80 12.85 -12.62
C VAL A 56 5.71 13.74 -12.05
N ALA A 57 5.61 13.88 -10.73
CA ALA A 57 4.62 14.73 -10.08
C ALA A 57 4.84 16.23 -10.40
N ILE A 58 6.08 16.70 -10.30
CA ILE A 58 6.43 18.11 -10.55
C ILE A 58 6.22 18.46 -12.02
N LEU A 59 6.78 17.68 -12.95
CA LEU A 59 6.66 17.94 -14.38
C LEU A 59 5.22 17.76 -14.85
N GLY A 60 4.53 16.70 -14.41
CA GLY A 60 3.14 16.44 -14.77
C GLY A 60 2.21 17.58 -14.33
N TYR A 61 2.34 18.04 -13.09
CA TYR A 61 1.56 19.19 -12.62
C TYR A 61 1.97 20.47 -13.33
N TRP A 62 3.26 20.67 -13.63
CA TRP A 62 3.71 21.86 -14.35
C TRP A 62 3.17 21.93 -15.79
N THR A 63 3.02 20.79 -16.47
CA THR A 63 2.54 20.74 -17.86
C THR A 63 1.01 20.77 -17.98
N PHE A 64 0.29 20.10 -17.07
CA PHE A 64 -1.15 19.89 -17.18
C PHE A 64 -1.96 20.67 -16.13
N GLY A 65 -1.31 21.17 -15.08
CA GLY A 65 -1.96 21.94 -14.01
C GLY A 65 -3.15 21.21 -13.39
N ASN A 66 -4.28 21.90 -13.27
CA ASN A 66 -5.52 21.36 -12.72
C ASN A 66 -6.27 20.42 -13.68
N ALA A 67 -5.77 20.21 -14.90
CA ALA A 67 -6.39 19.30 -15.88
C ALA A 67 -5.85 17.85 -15.78
N VAL A 68 -4.98 17.56 -14.81
CA VAL A 68 -4.48 16.20 -14.55
C VAL A 68 -5.59 15.32 -13.99
N ASP A 69 -5.84 14.20 -14.64
CA ASP A 69 -6.69 13.13 -14.14
C ASP A 69 -5.95 12.29 -13.09
N ASP A 70 -6.71 11.60 -12.23
CA ASP A 70 -6.16 10.68 -11.21
C ASP A 70 -5.20 9.64 -11.81
N ASN A 71 -5.49 9.18 -13.03
CA ASN A 71 -4.57 8.42 -13.84
C ASN A 71 -3.99 9.32 -14.93
N ILE A 72 -2.75 9.75 -14.74
CA ILE A 72 -2.05 10.65 -15.67
C ILE A 72 -2.00 10.13 -17.12
N LEU A 73 -2.05 8.80 -17.34
CA LEU A 73 -2.08 8.23 -18.69
C LEU A 73 -3.36 8.56 -19.46
N MET A 74 -4.46 8.90 -18.76
CA MET A 74 -5.70 9.37 -19.38
C MET A 74 -5.60 10.81 -19.85
N THR A 75 -4.80 11.63 -19.16
CA THR A 75 -4.56 13.03 -19.53
C THR A 75 -3.65 13.16 -20.75
N LEU A 76 -2.80 12.17 -21.01
CA LEU A 76 -1.91 12.16 -22.18
C LEU A 76 -2.69 11.97 -23.48
N GLN A 77 -2.53 12.88 -24.43
CA GLN A 77 -3.24 12.83 -25.72
C GLN A 77 -2.38 12.30 -26.89
N LYS A 78 -1.06 12.59 -26.91
CA LYS A 78 -0.14 12.20 -27.99
C LYS A 78 1.29 12.00 -27.46
N PRO A 79 2.13 11.16 -28.11
CA PRO A 79 1.79 10.22 -29.17
C PRO A 79 1.17 8.91 -28.63
N THR A 80 0.25 8.32 -29.38
CA THR A 80 -0.55 7.15 -28.95
C THR A 80 0.28 5.89 -28.71
N TRP A 81 1.34 5.66 -29.49
CA TRP A 81 2.21 4.49 -29.32
C TRP A 81 2.91 4.48 -27.95
N LEU A 82 3.30 5.66 -27.44
CA LEU A 82 4.00 5.79 -26.17
C LEU A 82 3.02 5.56 -25.01
N ILE A 83 1.79 6.06 -25.13
CA ILE A 83 0.72 5.82 -24.15
C ILE A 83 0.36 4.34 -24.10
N ALA A 84 0.28 3.67 -25.26
CA ALA A 84 0.03 2.23 -25.34
C ALA A 84 1.17 1.41 -24.69
N ALA A 85 2.43 1.78 -24.96
CA ALA A 85 3.58 1.14 -24.32
C ALA A 85 3.59 1.34 -22.80
N ALA A 86 3.29 2.56 -22.33
CA ALA A 86 3.18 2.86 -20.91
C ALA A 86 2.08 2.03 -20.23
N ASN A 87 0.89 1.94 -20.84
CA ASN A 87 -0.19 1.08 -20.34
C ASN A 87 0.22 -0.40 -20.30
N MET A 88 0.95 -0.89 -21.30
CA MET A 88 1.46 -2.27 -21.30
C MET A 88 2.42 -2.53 -20.12
N PHE A 89 3.32 -1.58 -19.84
CA PHE A 89 4.21 -1.70 -18.67
C PHE A 89 3.45 -1.67 -17.35
N VAL A 90 2.41 -0.83 -17.22
CA VAL A 90 1.53 -0.83 -16.05
C VAL A 90 0.86 -2.19 -15.88
N VAL A 91 0.33 -2.79 -16.95
CA VAL A 91 -0.29 -4.12 -16.89
C VAL A 91 0.70 -5.18 -16.41
N ILE A 92 1.89 -5.24 -17.01
CA ILE A 92 2.94 -6.21 -16.62
C ILE A 92 3.31 -6.03 -15.14
N HIS A 93 3.52 -4.79 -14.70
CA HIS A 93 3.86 -4.45 -13.33
C HIS A 93 2.75 -4.84 -12.33
N VAL A 94 1.49 -4.53 -12.64
CA VAL A 94 0.35 -4.80 -11.76
C VAL A 94 0.10 -6.31 -11.65
N ILE A 95 0.24 -7.08 -12.74
CA ILE A 95 0.15 -8.55 -12.69
C ILE A 95 1.17 -9.12 -11.71
N GLY A 96 2.44 -8.69 -11.81
CA GLY A 96 3.49 -9.17 -10.91
C GLY A 96 3.24 -8.77 -9.45
N SER A 97 2.85 -7.53 -9.23
CA SER A 97 2.57 -7.00 -7.89
C SER A 97 1.37 -7.69 -7.25
N TYR A 98 0.31 -7.98 -8.01
CA TYR A 98 -0.87 -8.69 -7.54
C TYR A 98 -0.49 -10.06 -6.95
N GLN A 99 0.40 -10.82 -7.60
CA GLN A 99 0.79 -12.14 -7.09
C GLN A 99 1.46 -12.06 -5.71
N ILE A 100 2.32 -11.06 -5.50
CA ILE A 100 3.01 -10.86 -4.22
C ILE A 100 2.01 -10.48 -3.12
N TYR A 101 1.13 -9.51 -3.39
CA TYR A 101 0.17 -9.04 -2.39
C TYR A 101 -0.98 -10.03 -2.13
N ALA A 102 -1.41 -10.79 -3.14
CA ALA A 102 -2.50 -11.76 -2.98
C ALA A 102 -2.09 -13.00 -2.17
N MET A 103 -0.79 -13.33 -2.10
CA MET A 103 -0.30 -14.52 -1.41
C MET A 103 -0.72 -14.56 0.07
N GLY A 104 -0.50 -13.47 0.82
CA GLY A 104 -0.91 -13.39 2.22
C GLY A 104 -2.42 -13.47 2.41
N VAL A 105 -3.20 -12.93 1.47
CA VAL A 105 -4.67 -13.05 1.50
C VAL A 105 -5.12 -14.48 1.25
N PHE A 106 -4.49 -15.18 0.29
CA PHE A 106 -4.78 -16.58 0.02
C PHE A 106 -4.49 -17.48 1.21
N ASP A 107 -3.37 -17.25 1.90
CA ASP A 107 -3.01 -18.03 3.09
C ASP A 107 -3.97 -17.76 4.26
N MET A 108 -4.40 -16.50 4.43
CA MET A 108 -5.44 -16.15 5.42
C MET A 108 -6.78 -16.81 5.10
N LEU A 109 -7.23 -16.75 3.84
CA LEU A 109 -8.49 -17.36 3.40
C LEU A 109 -8.47 -18.88 3.57
N GLU A 110 -7.38 -19.53 3.18
CA GLU A 110 -7.19 -20.98 3.35
C GLU A 110 -7.22 -21.36 4.84
N THR A 111 -6.51 -20.61 5.68
CA THR A 111 -6.51 -20.82 7.13
C THR A 111 -7.92 -20.70 7.71
N LEU A 112 -8.68 -19.69 7.30
CA LEU A 112 -10.05 -19.46 7.76
C LEU A 112 -11.01 -20.57 7.31
N LEU A 113 -10.92 -21.01 6.05
CA LEU A 113 -11.72 -22.11 5.51
C LEU A 113 -11.44 -23.45 6.21
N VAL A 114 -10.17 -23.73 6.53
CA VAL A 114 -9.77 -24.98 7.20
C VAL A 114 -10.08 -24.96 8.70
N THR A 115 -9.76 -23.85 9.38
CA THR A 115 -9.90 -23.79 10.86
C THR A 115 -11.32 -23.49 11.31
N THR A 116 -11.98 -22.53 10.65
CA THR A 116 -13.30 -22.04 11.07
C THR A 116 -14.41 -22.83 10.39
N PHE A 117 -14.32 -23.03 9.08
CA PHE A 117 -15.32 -23.77 8.30
C PHE A 117 -15.07 -25.29 8.24
N ARG A 118 -13.95 -25.76 8.82
CA ARG A 118 -13.58 -27.19 8.91
C ARG A 118 -13.59 -27.92 7.55
N LEU A 119 -13.27 -27.20 6.48
CA LEU A 119 -13.15 -27.79 5.15
C LEU A 119 -11.86 -28.60 5.04
N PRO A 120 -11.86 -29.73 4.30
CA PRO A 120 -10.67 -30.53 4.14
C PRO A 120 -9.60 -29.75 3.36
N PRO A 121 -8.36 -29.67 3.86
CA PRO A 121 -7.28 -29.04 3.12
C PRO A 121 -6.97 -29.86 1.85
N GLY A 122 -6.75 -29.18 0.73
CA GLY A 122 -6.47 -29.83 -0.53
C GLY A 122 -6.37 -28.87 -1.70
N ILE A 123 -5.86 -29.38 -2.84
CA ILE A 123 -5.69 -28.58 -4.07
C ILE A 123 -7.02 -28.00 -4.55
N THR A 124 -8.11 -28.76 -4.40
CA THR A 124 -9.46 -28.33 -4.77
C THR A 124 -9.92 -27.11 -3.96
N LEU A 125 -9.75 -27.14 -2.64
CA LEU A 125 -10.09 -26.02 -1.77
C LEU A 125 -9.29 -24.77 -2.14
N ARG A 126 -7.98 -24.93 -2.36
CA ARG A 126 -7.08 -23.82 -2.74
C ARG A 126 -7.48 -23.23 -4.09
N LEU A 127 -7.77 -24.07 -5.09
CA LEU A 127 -8.13 -23.62 -6.42
C LEU A 127 -9.48 -22.88 -6.39
N VAL A 128 -10.50 -23.44 -5.73
CA VAL A 128 -11.81 -22.82 -5.60
C VAL A 128 -11.72 -21.50 -4.83
N ALA A 129 -11.05 -21.48 -3.67
CA ALA A 129 -10.93 -20.27 -2.86
C ALA A 129 -10.20 -19.13 -3.60
N ARG A 130 -9.10 -19.45 -4.30
CA ARG A 130 -8.35 -18.47 -5.09
C ARG A 130 -9.15 -17.96 -6.28
N SER A 131 -9.80 -18.85 -7.03
CA SER A 131 -10.63 -18.46 -8.18
C SER A 131 -11.82 -17.60 -7.76
N LEU A 132 -12.49 -17.94 -6.65
CA LEU A 132 -13.58 -17.13 -6.11
C LEU A 132 -13.11 -15.75 -5.65
N TYR A 133 -11.96 -15.68 -4.97
CA TYR A 133 -11.37 -14.39 -4.58
C TYR A 133 -11.05 -13.53 -5.79
N VAL A 134 -10.38 -14.09 -6.81
CA VAL A 134 -10.06 -13.37 -8.05
C VAL A 134 -11.35 -12.89 -8.73
N ALA A 135 -12.33 -13.77 -8.91
CA ALA A 135 -13.62 -13.43 -9.52
C ALA A 135 -14.36 -12.32 -8.75
N PHE A 136 -14.35 -12.39 -7.42
CA PHE A 136 -14.92 -11.35 -6.56
C PHE A 136 -14.20 -10.01 -6.73
N THR A 137 -12.87 -9.99 -6.66
CA THR A 137 -12.10 -8.75 -6.84
C THR A 137 -12.26 -8.16 -8.24
N MET A 138 -12.38 -9.00 -9.28
CA MET A 138 -12.69 -8.58 -10.64
C MET A 138 -14.08 -7.95 -10.74
N PHE A 139 -15.09 -8.57 -10.13
CA PHE A 139 -16.44 -8.02 -10.09
C PHE A 139 -16.46 -6.66 -9.40
N VAL A 140 -15.81 -6.52 -8.25
CA VAL A 140 -15.70 -5.24 -7.53
C VAL A 140 -14.97 -4.18 -8.37
N ALA A 141 -13.89 -4.56 -9.07
CA ALA A 141 -13.15 -3.65 -9.93
C ALA A 141 -13.98 -3.12 -11.11
N ILE A 142 -14.85 -3.96 -11.68
CA ILE A 142 -15.79 -3.55 -12.73
C ILE A 142 -16.90 -2.68 -12.15
N ALA A 143 -17.40 -3.02 -10.95
CA ALA A 143 -18.54 -2.32 -10.34
C ALA A 143 -18.20 -0.93 -9.80
N VAL A 144 -16.95 -0.70 -9.40
CA VAL A 144 -16.52 0.55 -8.76
C VAL A 144 -15.23 1.06 -9.43
N PRO A 145 -15.30 1.62 -10.65
CA PRO A 145 -14.10 2.05 -11.40
C PRO A 145 -13.55 3.43 -10.97
N PHE A 146 -13.77 3.85 -9.71
CA PHE A 146 -13.38 5.17 -9.21
C PHE A 146 -11.99 5.16 -8.57
N PHE A 147 -10.95 5.03 -9.39
CA PHE A 147 -9.58 4.81 -8.94
C PHE A 147 -9.08 5.84 -7.92
N GLY A 148 -9.15 7.14 -8.18
CA GLY A 148 -8.67 8.16 -7.24
C GLY A 148 -9.51 8.24 -5.96
N GLY A 149 -10.82 8.06 -6.06
CA GLY A 149 -11.71 7.98 -4.90
C GLY A 149 -11.38 6.80 -3.98
N LEU A 150 -11.16 5.62 -4.56
CA LEU A 150 -10.76 4.41 -3.83
C LEU A 150 -9.36 4.55 -3.22
N LEU A 151 -8.40 5.11 -3.95
CA LEU A 151 -7.05 5.39 -3.44
C LEU A 151 -7.07 6.37 -2.27
N GLY A 152 -7.83 7.47 -2.38
CA GLY A 152 -7.99 8.44 -1.30
C GLY A 152 -8.65 7.82 -0.07
N PHE A 153 -9.67 6.99 -0.29
CA PHE A 153 -10.39 6.32 0.78
C PHE A 153 -9.54 5.29 1.52
N PHE A 154 -9.06 4.25 0.83
CA PHE A 154 -8.28 3.19 1.47
C PHE A 154 -6.88 3.67 1.88
N GLY A 155 -6.32 4.65 1.17
CA GLY A 155 -5.10 5.36 1.54
C GLY A 155 -5.20 6.02 2.92
N GLY A 156 -6.28 6.75 3.17
CA GLY A 156 -6.52 7.34 4.48
C GLY A 156 -6.92 6.31 5.54
N PHE A 157 -7.90 5.48 5.23
CA PHE A 157 -8.53 4.59 6.21
C PHE A 157 -7.62 3.43 6.63
N ALA A 158 -6.96 2.77 5.68
CA ALA A 158 -6.18 1.56 5.94
C ALA A 158 -4.67 1.84 6.02
N PHE A 159 -4.12 2.62 5.09
CA PHE A 159 -2.68 2.87 5.07
C PHE A 159 -2.21 3.88 6.12
N ALA A 160 -3.00 4.93 6.39
CA ALA A 160 -2.54 5.94 7.33
C ALA A 160 -2.35 5.43 8.78
N PRO A 161 -3.22 4.56 9.32
CA PRO A 161 -2.99 3.89 10.60
C PRO A 161 -1.73 3.04 10.62
N THR A 162 -1.59 2.12 9.68
CA THR A 162 -0.52 1.12 9.68
C THR A 162 0.84 1.74 9.43
N THR A 163 0.89 2.87 8.72
CA THR A 163 2.15 3.50 8.28
C THR A 163 2.54 4.71 9.13
N TYR A 164 1.61 5.62 9.46
CA TYR A 164 1.97 6.90 10.08
C TYR A 164 1.89 6.91 11.60
N TYR A 165 0.85 6.31 12.20
CA TYR A 165 0.64 6.50 13.64
C TYR A 165 0.76 5.23 14.50
N ILE A 166 0.37 4.04 14.02
CA ILE A 166 0.54 2.80 14.80
C ILE A 166 2.03 2.54 15.13
N PRO A 167 2.98 2.61 14.17
CA PRO A 167 4.40 2.43 14.44
C PRO A 167 4.94 3.49 15.41
N CYS A 168 4.52 4.75 15.27
CA CYS A 168 4.93 5.84 16.14
C CYS A 168 4.42 5.66 17.58
N ILE A 169 3.18 5.20 17.77
CA ILE A 169 2.65 4.87 19.10
C ILE A 169 3.44 3.71 19.70
N MET A 170 3.67 2.63 18.95
CA MET A 170 4.48 1.50 19.42
C MET A 170 5.91 1.94 19.79
N TRP A 171 6.50 2.88 19.05
CA TRP A 171 7.82 3.42 19.36
C TRP A 171 7.82 4.15 20.69
N LEU A 172 6.85 5.05 20.89
CA LEU A 172 6.73 5.83 22.12
C LEU A 172 6.46 4.96 23.35
N THR A 173 5.67 3.89 23.21
CA THR A 173 5.33 2.98 24.34
C THR A 173 6.48 2.04 24.70
N VAL A 174 7.18 1.48 23.71
CA VAL A 174 8.28 0.53 23.93
C VAL A 174 9.54 1.25 24.41
N TYR A 175 9.92 2.35 23.76
CA TYR A 175 11.21 3.00 24.01
C TYR A 175 11.17 4.14 25.02
N LYS A 176 10.00 4.75 25.24
CA LYS A 176 9.81 5.87 26.19
C LYS A 176 10.90 6.95 26.06
N PRO A 177 11.09 7.56 24.87
CA PRO A 177 12.12 8.58 24.68
C PRO A 177 11.86 9.80 25.58
N LYS A 178 12.92 10.56 25.88
CA LYS A 178 12.82 11.79 26.67
C LYS A 178 11.77 12.73 26.07
N ARG A 179 10.87 13.25 26.91
CA ARG A 179 9.84 14.20 26.47
C ARG A 179 10.52 15.42 25.84
N PHE A 180 9.94 15.92 24.74
CA PHE A 180 10.48 17.00 23.92
C PHE A 180 11.82 16.72 23.21
N SER A 181 12.30 15.47 23.18
CA SER A 181 13.37 15.08 22.26
C SER A 181 12.89 15.15 20.81
N LEU A 182 13.81 15.38 19.87
CA LEU A 182 13.51 15.37 18.42
C LEU A 182 12.74 14.11 17.99
N SER A 183 13.12 12.93 18.49
CA SER A 183 12.41 11.69 18.21
C SER A 183 11.00 11.69 18.80
N TRP A 184 10.81 12.24 20.00
CA TRP A 184 9.50 12.32 20.65
C TRP A 184 8.56 13.25 19.88
N THR A 185 9.03 14.45 19.51
CA THR A 185 8.24 15.44 18.76
C THR A 185 7.91 14.93 17.35
N ALA A 186 8.87 14.34 16.64
CA ALA A 186 8.64 13.79 15.30
C ALA A 186 7.56 12.69 15.30
N ASN A 187 7.60 11.76 16.27
CA ASN A 187 6.59 10.71 16.39
C ASN A 187 5.20 11.29 16.68
N TRP A 188 5.08 12.32 17.54
CA TRP A 188 3.80 12.98 17.79
C TRP A 188 3.25 13.72 16.57
N ILE A 189 4.11 14.38 15.80
CA ILE A 189 3.71 15.01 14.53
C ILE A 189 3.17 13.95 13.56
N CYS A 190 3.87 12.82 13.40
CA CYS A 190 3.39 11.71 12.56
C CYS A 190 2.05 11.14 13.04
N ILE A 191 1.84 11.06 14.35
CA ILE A 191 0.56 10.61 14.93
C ILE A 191 -0.56 11.57 14.58
N VAL A 192 -0.38 12.87 14.84
CA VAL A 192 -1.41 13.89 14.58
C VAL A 192 -1.72 13.95 13.08
N LEU A 193 -0.70 14.01 12.23
CA LEU A 193 -0.89 14.02 10.77
C LEU A 193 -1.54 12.72 10.29
N GLY A 194 -1.13 11.56 10.80
CA GLY A 194 -1.71 10.27 10.46
C GLY A 194 -3.20 10.20 10.81
N VAL A 195 -3.58 10.65 12.00
CA VAL A 195 -4.99 10.69 12.43
C VAL A 195 -5.81 11.65 11.57
N LEU A 196 -5.26 12.83 11.25
CA LEU A 196 -5.91 13.77 10.33
C LEU A 196 -6.12 13.13 8.95
N LEU A 197 -5.12 12.43 8.41
CA LEU A 197 -5.23 11.72 7.14
C LEU A 197 -6.29 10.61 7.20
N THR A 198 -6.38 9.86 8.29
CA THR A 198 -7.40 8.81 8.48
C THR A 198 -8.82 9.35 8.50
N VAL A 199 -9.03 10.61 8.84
CA VAL A 199 -10.36 11.24 8.81
C VAL A 199 -10.60 11.96 7.48
N LEU A 200 -9.68 12.83 7.06
CA LEU A 200 -9.89 13.74 5.94
C LEU A 200 -9.82 13.03 4.59
N ALA A 201 -8.87 12.11 4.40
CA ALA A 201 -8.71 11.43 3.11
C ALA A 201 -9.88 10.50 2.77
N PRO A 202 -10.46 9.73 3.71
CA PRO A 202 -11.68 8.97 3.45
C PRO A 202 -12.90 9.81 3.12
N ILE A 203 -13.06 10.97 3.78
CA ILE A 203 -14.14 11.91 3.45
C ILE A 203 -13.96 12.43 2.01
N GLY A 204 -12.75 12.83 1.64
CA GLY A 204 -12.43 13.28 0.28
C GLY A 204 -12.65 12.19 -0.77
N GLY A 205 -12.17 10.98 -0.49
CA GLY A 205 -12.34 9.81 -1.36
C GLY A 205 -13.81 9.44 -1.56
N LEU A 206 -14.61 9.37 -0.49
CA LEU A 206 -16.05 9.12 -0.56
C LEU A 206 -16.78 10.22 -1.32
N ARG A 207 -16.46 11.49 -1.08
CA ARG A 207 -17.05 12.61 -1.84
C ARG A 207 -16.75 12.47 -3.33
N SER A 208 -15.52 12.11 -3.70
CA SER A 208 -15.15 11.87 -5.10
C SER A 208 -15.97 10.73 -5.71
N ILE A 209 -16.07 9.60 -4.99
CA ILE A 209 -16.88 8.44 -5.43
C ILE A 209 -18.34 8.83 -5.63
N ILE A 210 -18.96 9.58 -4.70
CA ILE A 210 -20.37 9.98 -4.80
C ILE A 210 -20.60 10.87 -6.03
N LEU A 211 -19.73 11.86 -6.24
CA LEU A 211 -19.84 12.78 -7.39
C LEU A 211 -19.62 12.05 -8.72
N SER A 212 -18.68 11.10 -8.77
CA SER A 212 -18.45 10.29 -9.97
C SER A 212 -19.54 9.25 -10.21
N ALA A 213 -20.18 8.75 -9.15
CA ALA A 213 -21.26 7.77 -9.24
C ALA A 213 -22.58 8.38 -9.75
N GLU A 214 -22.82 9.67 -9.51
CA GLU A 214 -24.02 10.36 -10.00
C GLU A 214 -24.12 10.39 -11.53
N SER A 215 -22.99 10.51 -12.22
CA SER A 215 -22.90 10.48 -13.68
C SER A 215 -22.61 9.09 -14.26
N TYR A 216 -22.39 8.09 -13.41
CA TYR A 216 -22.01 6.74 -13.84
C TYR A 216 -23.23 5.91 -14.27
N GLN A 217 -23.21 5.45 -15.51
CA GLN A 217 -24.19 4.50 -16.03
C GLN A 217 -23.57 3.10 -16.04
N PHE A 218 -24.16 2.17 -15.29
CA PHE A 218 -23.67 0.79 -15.21
C PHE A 218 -23.91 0.09 -16.55
N PHE A 219 -22.84 -0.26 -17.27
CA PHE A 219 -22.87 -0.96 -18.57
C PHE A 219 -23.56 -0.24 -19.76
N SER A 220 -23.48 1.09 -19.85
CA SER A 220 -23.88 1.83 -21.06
C SER A 220 -22.68 2.35 -21.85
#